data_AF-A0A2M6YI92-F1
#
_entry.id   AF-A0A2M6YI92-F1
#
_cell.length_a   1.000
_cell.length_b   1.000
_cell.length_c   1.000
_cell.angle_alpha   90.00
_cell.angle_beta   90.00
_cell.angle_gamma   90.00
#
_symmetry.space_group_name_H-M   'P 1'
#
loop_
_entity.id
_entity.type
_entity.pdbx_description
1 polymer ?
#
loop_
_entity_poly.entity_id
_entity_poly.type
_entity_poly.pdbx_seq_one_letter_code
_entity_poly.pdbx_strand_id
1 'polypeptide(L)'
;MKKNWELFKAKWGLDPGLALARGQRTVVLNKERALRQTIALPDLRETHEYDAEMKLWRGRSTKAYPLNKTGRKAGLPVERESRGGIATTAESLSASAFQPPVTANNPMPRISIIIPTYQNVDLTRQCLHGILHNKADIPCEIIVVDNHSTDGTELYLREMQSKGILRALFNPMNAGFARACNQGAQVAQCPFLLFLNNDTFPMKGWMQSLLQIALRDENAAIIGSKLLYPDGKVQHAGVELIHYDKGRKLARPVPGHPHRFADSNAAEVNQYREPDMVTGACILVRK
;
A
#
# COMPACT_ATOMS: atom_id res chain seq x y z
N MET A 1 -0.87 12.96 -37.08
CA MET A 1 -0.87 11.55 -36.64
C MET A 1 0.47 10.84 -36.83
N LYS A 2 1.14 10.88 -38.00
CA LYS A 2 2.48 10.28 -38.21
C LYS A 2 3.53 10.72 -37.15
N LYS A 3 3.64 12.01 -36.87
CA LYS A 3 4.59 12.58 -35.89
C LYS A 3 4.40 12.05 -34.45
N ASN A 4 3.17 11.69 -34.06
CA ASN A 4 2.87 11.13 -32.74
C ASN A 4 3.25 9.64 -32.64
N TRP A 5 3.22 8.91 -33.77
CA TRP A 5 3.68 7.52 -33.81
C TRP A 5 5.19 7.41 -33.79
N GLU A 6 5.91 8.33 -34.44
CA GLU A 6 7.37 8.40 -34.35
C GLU A 6 7.83 8.69 -32.92
N LEU A 7 7.19 9.63 -32.23
CA LEU A 7 7.49 9.94 -30.82
C LEU A 7 7.17 8.77 -29.87
N PHE A 8 6.11 8.01 -30.15
CA PHE A 8 5.76 6.82 -29.39
C PHE A 8 6.79 5.70 -29.60
N LYS A 9 7.21 5.45 -30.84
CA LYS A 9 8.23 4.43 -31.16
C LYS A 9 9.59 4.77 -30.53
N ALA A 10 10.00 6.03 -30.61
CA ALA A 10 11.24 6.51 -30.00
C ALA A 10 11.22 6.39 -28.46
N LYS A 11 10.10 6.73 -27.82
CA LYS A 11 9.96 6.65 -26.35
C LYS A 11 10.06 5.23 -25.80
N TRP A 12 9.73 4.21 -26.60
CA TRP A 12 9.69 2.81 -26.17
C TRP A 12 10.71 1.93 -26.89
N GLY A 13 11.64 2.51 -27.65
CA GLY A 13 12.71 1.80 -28.35
C GLY A 13 12.22 0.81 -29.42
N LEU A 14 11.11 1.14 -30.09
CA LEU A 14 10.51 0.32 -31.15
C LEU A 14 11.07 0.70 -32.53
N ASP A 15 11.13 -0.27 -33.45
CA ASP A 15 11.57 -0.06 -34.82
C ASP A 15 10.72 1.04 -35.52
N PRO A 16 11.35 2.10 -36.06
CA PRO A 16 10.67 3.15 -36.82
C PRO A 16 9.83 2.62 -37.99
N GLY A 17 10.24 1.52 -38.63
CA GLY A 17 9.52 0.89 -39.74
C GLY A 17 8.25 0.11 -39.33
N LEU A 18 8.02 -0.11 -38.04
CA LEU A 18 6.93 -0.95 -37.55
C LEU A 18 5.55 -0.32 -37.82
N ALA A 19 4.73 -0.98 -38.65
CA ALA A 19 3.35 -0.59 -38.91
C ALA A 19 2.45 -1.03 -37.75
N LEU A 20 1.81 -0.07 -37.06
CA LEU A 20 0.90 -0.33 -35.94
C LEU A 20 -0.54 -0.01 -36.35
N ALA A 21 -1.44 -0.98 -36.21
CA ALA A 21 -2.88 -0.82 -36.45
C ALA A 21 -3.71 -0.96 -35.16
N ARG A 22 -4.92 -0.39 -35.15
CA ARG A 22 -5.84 -0.49 -34.01
C ARG A 22 -6.37 -1.92 -33.85
N GLY A 23 -6.29 -2.47 -32.63
CA GLY A 23 -6.80 -3.80 -32.29
C GLY A 23 -5.77 -4.92 -32.34
N GLN A 24 -4.51 -4.62 -32.65
CA GLN A 24 -3.44 -5.61 -32.67
C GLN A 24 -2.99 -5.98 -31.25
N ARG A 25 -2.77 -7.28 -31.00
CA ARG A 25 -2.13 -7.79 -29.78
C ARG A 25 -0.62 -7.53 -29.87
N THR A 26 -0.04 -6.90 -28.85
CA THR A 26 1.39 -6.58 -28.82
C THR A 26 2.10 -7.39 -27.75
N VAL A 27 3.22 -7.99 -28.12
CA VAL A 27 4.18 -8.60 -27.20
C VAL A 27 5.03 -7.50 -26.58
N VAL A 28 4.95 -7.32 -25.26
CA VAL A 28 5.86 -6.43 -24.54
C VAL A 28 7.09 -7.25 -24.16
N LEU A 29 8.23 -6.93 -24.76
CA LEU A 29 9.53 -7.46 -24.34
C LEU A 29 10.02 -6.63 -23.15
N ASN A 30 10.02 -7.23 -21.96
CA ASN A 30 10.80 -6.70 -20.85
C ASN A 30 12.27 -7.04 -21.14
N LYS A 31 13.13 -6.01 -21.35
CA LYS A 31 14.54 -6.20 -21.74
C LYS A 31 15.36 -6.98 -20.72
N GLU A 32 14.86 -7.16 -19.50
CA GLU A 32 15.57 -7.89 -18.44
C GLU A 32 15.01 -9.27 -18.11
N ARG A 33 13.78 -9.59 -18.53
CA ARG A 33 13.17 -10.92 -18.31
C ARG A 33 12.25 -11.24 -19.48
N ALA A 34 12.65 -12.19 -20.33
CA ALA A 34 11.94 -12.65 -21.51
C ALA A 34 10.61 -13.39 -21.18
N LEU A 35 9.68 -12.69 -20.52
CA LEU A 35 8.35 -13.20 -20.18
C LEU A 35 7.33 -12.58 -21.15
N ARG A 36 6.78 -13.42 -22.03
CA ARG A 36 5.66 -13.04 -22.91
C ARG A 36 4.37 -13.42 -22.20
N GLN A 37 3.61 -12.44 -21.72
CA GLN A 37 2.28 -12.68 -21.18
C GLN A 37 1.23 -11.96 -22.04
N THR A 38 0.24 -12.72 -22.48
CA THR A 38 -0.99 -12.19 -23.07
C THR A 38 -2.00 -12.07 -21.94
N ILE A 39 -2.42 -10.84 -21.61
CA ILE A 39 -3.44 -10.60 -20.59
C ILE A 39 -4.72 -10.16 -21.32
N ALA A 40 -5.82 -10.87 -21.09
CA ALA A 40 -7.14 -10.41 -21.53
C ALA A 40 -7.55 -9.22 -20.66
N LEU A 41 -7.95 -8.12 -21.28
CA LEU A 41 -8.58 -7.02 -20.54
C LEU A 41 -10.01 -7.45 -20.19
N PRO A 42 -10.42 -7.39 -18.90
CA PRO A 42 -11.75 -7.79 -18.49
C PRO A 42 -12.82 -6.88 -19.11
N ASP A 43 -14.00 -7.44 -19.39
CA ASP A 43 -15.16 -6.65 -19.77
C ASP A 43 -15.59 -5.82 -18.55
N LEU A 44 -15.45 -4.51 -18.63
CA LEU A 44 -15.80 -3.61 -17.53
C LEU A 44 -17.26 -3.77 -17.09
N ARG A 45 -18.16 -4.22 -17.96
CA ARG A 45 -19.56 -4.48 -17.56
C ARG A 45 -19.68 -5.60 -16.55
N GLU A 46 -18.70 -6.50 -16.43
CA GLU A 46 -18.67 -7.58 -15.44
C GLU A 46 -18.21 -7.12 -14.06
N THR A 47 -17.40 -6.05 -13.99
CA THR A 47 -16.75 -5.59 -12.76
C THR A 47 -17.16 -4.17 -12.35
N HIS A 48 -17.82 -3.41 -13.22
CA HIS A 48 -18.17 -2.00 -13.02
C HIS A 48 -19.65 -1.72 -13.26
N GLU A 49 -20.19 -0.68 -12.61
CA GLU A 49 -21.52 -0.11 -12.84
C GLU A 49 -21.40 1.27 -13.52
N TYR A 50 -22.37 1.62 -14.36
CA TYR A 50 -22.38 2.91 -15.07
C TYR A 50 -23.22 3.93 -14.32
N ASP A 51 -22.59 5.04 -13.93
CA ASP A 51 -23.28 6.23 -13.43
C ASP A 51 -23.70 7.10 -14.64
N ALA A 52 -25.01 7.15 -14.88
CA ALA A 52 -25.59 7.89 -16.00
C ALA A 52 -25.54 9.42 -15.81
N GLU A 53 -25.53 9.90 -14.57
CA GLU A 53 -25.48 11.33 -14.23
C GLU A 53 -24.06 11.86 -14.44
N MET A 54 -23.07 11.12 -13.96
CA MET A 54 -21.65 11.47 -14.08
C MET A 54 -20.99 10.99 -15.38
N LYS A 55 -21.70 10.17 -16.18
CA LYS A 55 -21.23 9.57 -17.43
C LYS A 55 -19.91 8.80 -17.29
N LEU A 56 -19.81 7.96 -16.25
CA LEU A 56 -18.60 7.20 -15.92
C LEU A 56 -18.93 5.78 -15.45
N TRP A 57 -17.97 4.86 -15.62
CA TRP A 57 -18.01 3.51 -15.07
C TRP A 57 -17.21 3.45 -13.77
N ARG A 58 -17.84 3.01 -12.68
CA ARG A 58 -17.23 2.80 -11.35
C ARG A 58 -17.10 1.32 -11.05
N GLY A 59 -16.08 0.91 -10.31
CA GLY A 59 -15.99 -0.47 -9.84
C GLY A 59 -17.28 -0.81 -9.09
N ARG A 60 -17.85 -1.99 -9.30
CA ARG A 60 -18.95 -2.43 -8.45
C ARG A 60 -18.37 -2.52 -7.06
N SER A 61 -18.83 -1.66 -6.14
CA SER A 61 -18.59 -1.87 -4.71
C SER A 61 -18.96 -3.32 -4.42
N THR A 62 -17.99 -4.12 -4.00
CA THR A 62 -18.22 -5.54 -3.75
C THR A 62 -19.40 -5.63 -2.80
N LYS A 63 -20.45 -6.35 -3.24
CA LYS A 63 -21.62 -6.70 -2.41
C LYS A 63 -21.10 -7.01 -1.01
N ALA A 64 -21.70 -6.42 0.03
CA ALA A 64 -21.50 -6.88 1.40
C ALA A 64 -21.59 -8.41 1.39
N TYR A 65 -20.46 -9.08 1.55
CA TYR A 65 -20.43 -10.54 1.45
C TYR A 65 -21.24 -11.09 2.62
N PRO A 66 -22.32 -11.84 2.40
CA PRO A 66 -22.91 -12.60 3.48
C PRO A 66 -21.88 -13.65 3.91
N LEU A 67 -21.46 -13.56 5.18
CA LEU A 67 -20.68 -14.59 5.85
C LEU A 67 -21.36 -15.95 5.70
N ASN A 68 -20.75 -16.87 4.97
CA ASN A 68 -21.20 -18.27 4.92
C ASN A 68 -20.30 -19.18 5.77
N LYS A 69 -20.93 -20.05 6.56
CA LYS A 69 -20.35 -20.87 7.65
C LYS A 69 -19.43 -22.03 7.20
N THR A 70 -19.03 -22.11 5.94
CA THR A 70 -18.22 -23.23 5.43
C THR A 70 -17.23 -22.71 4.39
N GLY A 71 -16.08 -22.20 4.84
CA GLY A 71 -15.02 -21.73 3.97
C GLY A 71 -14.55 -22.80 3.00
N ARG A 72 -14.88 -22.64 1.71
CA ARG A 72 -14.13 -23.08 0.52
C ARG A 72 -14.93 -22.84 -0.76
N LYS A 73 -14.25 -22.30 -1.77
CA LYS A 73 -14.27 -22.62 -3.22
C LYS A 73 -13.53 -21.48 -3.94
N ALA A 74 -12.77 -21.64 -5.02
CA ALA A 74 -12.13 -22.75 -5.70
C ALA A 74 -10.98 -22.08 -6.48
N GLY A 75 -9.78 -22.68 -6.48
CA GLY A 75 -8.56 -22.03 -6.98
C GLY A 75 -8.51 -21.88 -8.51
N LEU A 76 -7.64 -20.98 -8.97
CA LEU A 76 -6.99 -21.06 -10.27
C LEU A 76 -5.58 -21.64 -10.07
N PRO A 77 -5.13 -22.63 -10.87
CA PRO A 77 -3.83 -23.25 -10.67
C PRO A 77 -2.72 -22.31 -11.12
N VAL A 78 -1.74 -22.07 -10.25
CA VAL A 78 -0.46 -21.46 -10.61
C VAL A 78 0.61 -22.51 -10.38
N GLU A 79 1.11 -23.10 -11.46
CA GLU A 79 2.32 -23.94 -11.41
C GLU A 79 3.52 -23.06 -11.06
N ARG A 80 4.19 -23.37 -9.94
CA ARG A 80 5.46 -22.76 -9.54
C ARG A 80 6.60 -23.65 -10.05
N GLU A 81 7.33 -23.19 -11.05
CA GLU A 81 8.65 -23.74 -11.34
C GLU A 81 9.67 -23.26 -10.30
N SER A 82 10.37 -24.21 -9.70
CA SER A 82 11.50 -24.03 -8.81
C SER A 82 12.75 -23.58 -9.57
N ARG A 83 13.41 -22.50 -9.14
CA ARG A 83 14.82 -22.24 -9.50
C ARG A 83 15.62 -21.67 -8.33
N GLY A 84 16.51 -22.54 -7.82
CA GLY A 84 17.96 -22.31 -7.65
C GLY A 84 18.40 -21.00 -7.00
N GLY A 85 18.93 -21.12 -5.78
CA GLY A 85 19.49 -20.01 -5.03
C GLY A 85 20.80 -19.47 -5.60
N ILE A 86 21.15 -18.26 -5.15
CA ILE A 86 22.51 -17.78 -5.07
C ILE A 86 22.62 -17.07 -3.72
N ALA A 87 23.51 -17.60 -2.88
CA ALA A 87 23.92 -17.00 -1.63
C ALA A 87 24.86 -15.82 -1.91
N THR A 88 24.62 -14.69 -1.26
CA THR A 88 25.62 -13.64 -1.10
C THR A 88 25.59 -13.15 0.35
N THR A 89 26.71 -13.41 1.02
CA THR A 89 27.08 -12.98 2.36
C THR A 89 27.30 -11.47 2.39
N ALA A 90 26.64 -10.77 3.31
CA ALA A 90 27.01 -9.43 3.74
C ALA A 90 27.15 -9.45 5.26
N GLU A 91 28.41 -9.47 5.71
CA GLU A 91 28.80 -9.41 7.11
C GLU A 91 28.62 -8.01 7.70
N SER A 92 28.08 -8.02 8.93
CA SER A 92 28.28 -7.10 10.05
C SER A 92 28.14 -5.58 9.86
N LEU A 93 26.98 -5.06 10.29
CA LEU A 93 26.91 -3.84 11.09
C LEU A 93 26.15 -4.18 12.39
N SER A 94 26.85 -4.07 13.52
CA SER A 94 26.37 -4.44 14.86
C SER A 94 25.25 -3.50 15.31
N ALA A 95 24.02 -4.01 15.27
CA ALA A 95 22.86 -3.40 15.89
C ALA A 95 22.94 -3.59 17.41
N SER A 96 23.06 -2.50 18.16
CA SER A 96 22.57 -2.51 19.54
C SER A 96 21.05 -2.66 19.47
N ALA A 97 20.58 -3.88 19.71
CA ALA A 97 19.20 -4.27 19.53
C ALA A 97 18.36 -3.71 20.68
N PHE A 98 17.46 -2.79 20.34
CA PHE A 98 16.28 -2.53 21.16
C PHE A 98 15.55 -3.87 21.39
N GLN A 99 15.48 -4.32 22.64
CA GLN A 99 14.71 -5.51 23.04
C GLN A 99 13.41 -5.04 23.68
N PRO A 100 12.27 -5.09 22.96
CA PRO A 100 10.98 -4.89 23.61
C PRO A 100 10.71 -6.03 24.62
N PRO A 101 10.02 -5.76 25.74
CA PRO A 101 9.78 -6.76 26.77
C PRO A 101 9.02 -7.97 26.21
N VAL A 102 9.72 -9.10 26.16
CA VAL A 102 9.17 -10.40 25.77
C VAL A 102 8.46 -11.00 26.99
N THR A 103 7.13 -11.11 26.95
CA THR A 103 6.43 -12.05 27.83
C THR A 103 6.12 -13.31 27.01
N ALA A 104 6.73 -14.41 27.41
CA ALA A 104 6.86 -15.64 26.63
C ALA A 104 5.55 -16.43 26.40
N ASN A 105 4.38 -15.92 26.79
CA ASN A 105 3.13 -16.70 26.81
C ASN A 105 1.89 -15.98 26.26
N ASN A 106 2.05 -14.96 25.40
CA ASN A 106 0.90 -14.41 24.67
C ASN A 106 1.16 -14.44 23.15
N PRO A 107 0.47 -15.29 22.37
CA PRO A 107 0.58 -15.35 20.91
C PRO A 107 -0.16 -14.18 20.24
N MET A 108 -0.21 -13.02 20.89
CA MET A 108 -0.81 -11.83 20.34
C MET A 108 -0.03 -11.44 19.07
N PRO A 109 -0.72 -11.21 17.95
CA PRO A 109 -0.04 -10.85 16.71
C PRO A 109 0.76 -9.57 16.93
N ARG A 110 2.05 -9.63 16.60
CA ARG A 110 2.98 -8.51 16.73
C ARG A 110 3.01 -7.72 15.42
N ILE A 111 3.13 -6.40 15.52
CA ILE A 111 3.19 -5.51 14.35
C ILE A 111 4.49 -4.69 14.39
N SER A 112 5.21 -4.65 13.29
CA SER A 112 6.29 -3.68 13.08
C SER A 112 5.70 -2.48 12.35
N ILE A 113 5.60 -1.34 13.04
CA ILE A 113 5.16 -0.08 12.45
C ILE A 113 6.38 0.57 11.81
N ILE A 114 6.33 0.78 10.49
CA ILE A 114 7.41 1.35 9.69
C ILE A 114 6.97 2.73 9.20
N ILE A 115 7.70 3.75 9.64
CA ILE A 115 7.40 5.15 9.36
C ILE A 115 8.52 5.75 8.51
N PRO A 116 8.39 5.80 7.18
CA PRO A 116 9.28 6.60 6.35
C PRO A 116 9.01 8.08 6.63
N THR A 117 10.05 8.83 6.98
CA THR A 117 9.93 10.21 7.45
C THR A 117 10.84 11.13 6.65
N TYR A 118 10.32 12.27 6.21
CA TYR A 118 11.11 13.35 5.61
C TYR A 118 10.48 14.69 5.98
N GLN A 119 11.19 15.48 6.78
CA GLN A 119 10.73 16.74 7.37
C GLN A 119 9.44 16.61 8.20
N ASN A 120 8.92 17.76 8.61
CA ASN A 120 7.72 17.98 9.39
C ASN A 120 7.79 17.32 10.77
N VAL A 121 8.73 17.79 11.60
CA VAL A 121 8.92 17.31 12.97
C VAL A 121 7.61 17.33 13.79
N ASP A 122 6.77 18.34 13.59
CA ASP A 122 5.51 18.48 14.34
C ASP A 122 4.46 17.45 13.94
N LEU A 123 4.39 17.09 12.65
CA LEU A 123 3.54 15.99 12.20
C LEU A 123 4.07 14.65 12.72
N THR A 124 5.39 14.47 12.67
CA THR A 124 6.04 13.26 13.21
C THR A 124 5.78 13.08 14.71
N ARG A 125 5.82 14.16 15.49
CA ARG A 125 5.43 14.17 16.91
C ARG A 125 3.97 13.75 17.10
N GLN A 126 3.05 14.34 16.34
CA GLN A 126 1.62 14.02 16.41
C GLN A 126 1.33 12.56 16.02
N CYS A 127 1.98 12.06 14.98
CA CYS A 127 1.86 10.68 14.54
C CYS A 127 2.32 9.71 15.64
N LEU A 128 3.55 9.89 16.16
CA LEU A 128 4.07 9.06 17.25
C LEU A 128 3.22 9.15 18.51
N HIS A 129 2.75 10.35 18.87
CA HIS A 129 1.82 10.53 19.98
C HIS A 129 0.53 9.73 19.76
N GLY A 130 -0.07 9.80 18.58
CA GLY A 130 -1.26 9.03 18.21
C GLY A 130 -1.03 7.53 18.30
N ILE A 131 0.12 7.01 17.85
CA ILE A 131 0.48 5.59 17.98
C ILE A 131 0.53 5.20 19.46
N LEU A 132 1.30 5.92 20.27
CA LEU A 132 1.51 5.55 21.67
C LEU A 132 0.22 5.58 22.49
N HIS A 133 -0.68 6.53 22.21
CA HIS A 133 -1.96 6.65 22.89
C HIS A 133 -3.03 5.68 22.36
N ASN A 134 -2.99 5.30 21.08
CA ASN A 134 -4.05 4.52 20.43
C ASN A 134 -3.65 3.10 20.00
N LYS A 135 -2.45 2.60 20.34
CA LYS A 135 -2.02 1.22 20.04
C LYS A 135 -2.79 0.13 20.80
N ALA A 136 -3.48 0.50 21.88
CA ALA A 136 -4.07 -0.43 22.85
C ALA A 136 -3.05 -1.49 23.33
N ASP A 137 -3.53 -2.70 23.62
CA ASP A 137 -2.71 -3.83 24.10
C ASP A 137 -2.05 -4.64 22.98
N ILE A 138 -2.06 -4.15 21.73
CA ILE A 138 -1.36 -4.82 20.63
C ILE A 138 0.15 -4.62 20.81
N PRO A 139 0.96 -5.69 20.94
CA PRO A 139 2.39 -5.55 21.00
C PRO A 139 2.93 -5.07 19.64
N CYS A 140 3.68 -3.98 19.64
CA CYS A 140 4.28 -3.43 18.44
C CYS A 140 5.69 -2.90 18.69
N GLU A 141 6.52 -2.92 17.65
CA GLU A 141 7.74 -2.12 17.57
C GLU A 141 7.50 -0.94 16.61
N ILE A 142 8.21 0.17 16.84
CA ILE A 142 8.14 1.35 15.99
C ILE A 142 9.52 1.54 15.36
N ILE A 143 9.56 1.54 14.04
CA ILE A 143 10.76 1.73 13.23
C ILE A 143 10.55 2.98 12.38
N VAL A 144 11.35 4.02 12.62
CA VAL A 144 11.31 5.25 11.84
C VAL A 144 12.52 5.29 10.93
N VAL A 145 12.31 5.56 9.64
CA VAL A 145 13.39 5.74 8.66
C VAL A 145 13.42 7.20 8.25
N ASP A 146 14.35 7.95 8.82
CA ASP A 146 14.57 9.36 8.50
C ASP A 146 15.34 9.49 7.18
N ASN A 147 14.68 10.08 6.18
CA ASN A 147 15.20 10.30 4.83
C ASN A 147 16.00 11.61 4.75
N HIS A 148 16.92 11.80 5.69
CA HIS A 148 17.82 12.96 5.78
C HIS A 148 17.06 14.26 6.11
N SER A 149 16.41 14.29 7.28
CA SER A 149 15.67 15.48 7.68
C SER A 149 16.54 16.58 8.27
N THR A 150 16.16 17.84 7.99
CA THR A 150 16.94 19.04 8.37
C THR A 150 16.18 20.03 9.26
N ASP A 151 14.94 19.71 9.62
CA ASP A 151 14.01 20.57 10.37
C ASP A 151 13.95 20.24 11.88
N GLY A 152 14.96 19.52 12.38
CA GLY A 152 14.98 19.03 13.76
C GLY A 152 14.34 17.66 13.97
N THR A 153 13.76 17.06 12.92
CA THR A 153 13.22 15.68 12.99
C THR A 153 14.29 14.67 13.41
N GLU A 154 15.51 14.75 12.86
CA GLU A 154 16.60 13.85 13.25
C GLU A 154 16.89 13.90 14.75
N LEU A 155 17.04 15.11 15.31
CA LEU A 155 17.31 15.31 16.73
C LEU A 155 16.20 14.72 17.61
N TYR A 156 14.94 14.99 17.25
CA TYR A 156 13.79 14.44 17.95
C TYR A 156 13.76 12.90 17.89
N LEU A 157 14.04 12.29 16.74
CA LEU A 157 14.08 10.83 16.60
C LEU A 157 15.22 10.20 17.42
N ARG A 158 16.39 10.84 17.49
CA ARG A 158 17.50 10.41 18.36
C ARG A 158 17.11 10.43 19.83
N GLU A 159 16.38 11.46 20.26
CA GLU A 159 15.84 11.56 21.62
C GLU A 159 14.82 10.45 21.92
N MET A 160 13.90 10.16 21.00
CA MET A 160 12.93 9.08 21.19
C MET A 160 13.61 7.70 21.20
N GLN A 161 14.66 7.52 20.40
CA GLN A 161 15.46 6.31 20.40
C GLN A 161 16.23 6.12 21.72
N SER A 162 16.83 7.18 22.28
CA SER A 162 17.55 7.08 23.58
C SER A 162 16.60 6.75 24.73
N LYS A 163 15.33 7.15 24.62
CA LYS A 163 14.24 6.76 25.54
C LYS A 163 13.70 5.34 25.33
N GLY A 164 14.19 4.61 24.31
CA GLY A 164 13.70 3.27 23.97
C GLY A 164 12.26 3.26 23.44
N ILE A 165 11.77 4.36 22.89
CA ILE A 165 10.40 4.44 22.37
C ILE A 165 10.32 3.84 20.95
N LEU A 166 11.38 4.01 20.16
CA LEU A 166 11.45 3.60 18.76
C LEU A 166 12.88 3.23 18.36
N ARG A 167 12.99 2.57 17.21
CA ARG A 167 14.25 2.39 16.47
C ARG A 167 14.29 3.35 15.29
N ALA A 168 15.32 4.17 15.18
CA ALA A 168 15.51 5.10 14.08
C ALA A 168 16.64 4.63 13.15
N LEU A 169 16.39 4.69 11.84
CA LEU A 169 17.40 4.57 10.78
C LEU A 169 17.57 5.94 10.12
N PHE A 170 18.81 6.40 9.97
CA PHE A 170 19.10 7.71 9.38
C PHE A 170 19.79 7.53 8.04
N ASN A 171 19.14 7.98 6.97
CA ASN A 171 19.75 7.98 5.64
C ASN A 171 20.65 9.21 5.46
N PRO A 172 21.80 9.05 4.78
CA PRO A 172 22.72 10.17 4.50
C PRO A 172 22.19 11.14 3.44
N MET A 173 21.11 10.77 2.74
CA MET A 173 20.41 11.59 1.74
C MET A 173 18.96 11.10 1.62
N ASN A 174 18.08 11.90 1.04
CA ASN A 174 16.71 11.47 0.76
C ASN A 174 16.73 10.39 -0.34
N ALA A 175 16.49 9.14 0.06
CA ALA A 175 16.61 7.97 -0.80
C ALA A 175 15.28 7.56 -1.47
N GLY A 176 14.23 8.37 -1.26
CA GLY A 176 12.87 8.12 -1.74
C GLY A 176 12.03 7.24 -0.80
N PHE A 177 10.71 7.35 -0.94
CA PHE A 177 9.73 6.67 -0.08
C PHE A 177 9.90 5.15 -0.05
N ALA A 178 9.90 4.50 -1.22
CA ALA A 178 9.94 3.05 -1.31
C ALA A 178 11.21 2.44 -0.71
N ARG A 179 12.36 3.12 -0.88
CA ARG A 179 13.63 2.66 -0.32
C ARG A 179 13.61 2.75 1.21
N ALA A 180 13.08 3.84 1.76
CA ALA A 180 12.91 3.99 3.21
C ALA A 180 11.98 2.90 3.80
N CYS A 181 10.85 2.65 3.13
CA CYS A 181 9.96 1.54 3.52
C CYS A 181 10.70 0.20 3.55
N ASN A 182 11.46 -0.12 2.49
CA ASN A 182 12.19 -1.38 2.40
C ASN A 182 13.29 -1.51 3.47
N GLN A 183 14.00 -0.44 3.80
CA GLN A 183 15.00 -0.44 4.88
C GLN A 183 14.35 -0.73 6.24
N GLY A 184 13.21 -0.12 6.53
CA GLY A 184 12.44 -0.40 7.73
C GLY A 184 11.93 -1.84 7.77
N ALA A 185 11.40 -2.34 6.65
CA ALA A 185 10.91 -3.71 6.52
C ALA A 185 12.02 -4.77 6.71
N GLN A 186 13.24 -4.46 6.28
CA GLN A 186 14.39 -5.36 6.43
C GLN A 186 14.78 -5.58 7.89
N VAL A 187 14.65 -4.56 8.73
CA VAL A 187 14.99 -4.64 10.15
C VAL A 187 13.83 -5.01 11.06
N ALA A 188 12.60 -5.02 10.53
CA ALA A 188 11.39 -5.40 11.23
C ALA A 188 11.34 -6.89 11.60
N GLN A 189 10.93 -7.16 12.83
CA GLN A 189 10.96 -8.48 13.47
C GLN A 189 9.60 -9.16 13.58
N CYS A 190 8.51 -8.42 13.31
CA CYS A 190 7.16 -8.93 13.48
C CYS A 190 6.61 -9.58 12.19
N PRO A 191 5.61 -10.49 12.31
CA PRO A 191 4.98 -11.15 11.17
C PRO A 191 4.07 -10.21 10.34
N PHE A 192 3.68 -9.07 10.91
CA PHE A 192 2.91 -8.05 10.21
C PHE A 192 3.71 -6.76 10.12
N LEU A 193 3.76 -6.19 8.93
CA LEU A 193 4.41 -4.92 8.64
C LEU A 193 3.33 -3.88 8.37
N LEU A 194 3.34 -2.80 9.15
CA LEU A 194 2.41 -1.69 9.00
C LEU A 194 3.16 -0.46 8.56
N PHE A 195 3.05 -0.10 7.28
CA PHE A 195 3.62 1.13 6.76
C PHE A 195 2.69 2.29 7.06
N LEU A 196 3.22 3.35 7.67
CA LEU A 196 2.44 4.51 8.12
C LEU A 196 3.21 5.79 7.81
N ASN A 197 2.59 6.74 7.11
CA ASN A 197 3.24 8.03 6.88
C ASN A 197 3.31 8.87 8.17
N ASN A 198 4.34 9.72 8.28
CA ASN A 198 4.54 10.61 9.42
C ASN A 198 3.51 11.76 9.51
N ASP A 199 2.76 12.03 8.44
CA ASP A 199 1.72 13.04 8.33
C ASP A 199 0.31 12.53 8.68
N THR A 200 0.22 11.35 9.30
CA THR A 200 -1.03 10.76 9.75
C THR A 200 -1.23 10.92 11.26
N PHE A 201 -2.49 10.90 11.70
CA PHE A 201 -2.85 10.86 13.12
C PHE A 201 -3.64 9.58 13.45
N PRO A 202 -2.99 8.55 14.01
CA PRO A 202 -3.68 7.30 14.31
C PRO A 202 -4.76 7.47 15.39
N MET A 203 -6.01 7.15 15.02
CA MET A 203 -7.18 7.24 15.90
C MET A 203 -7.43 5.93 16.68
N LYS A 204 -8.19 5.98 17.77
CA LYS A 204 -8.57 4.78 18.54
C LYS A 204 -9.13 3.67 17.64
N GLY A 205 -8.62 2.45 17.79
CA GLY A 205 -9.13 1.27 17.07
C GLY A 205 -8.52 1.03 15.67
N TRP A 206 -7.68 1.95 15.18
CA TRP A 206 -7.11 1.89 13.83
C TRP A 206 -6.35 0.58 13.55
N MET A 207 -5.43 0.22 14.45
CA MET A 207 -4.54 -0.93 14.30
C MET A 207 -5.29 -2.25 14.50
N GLN A 208 -6.22 -2.27 15.45
CA GLN A 208 -7.09 -3.43 15.73
C GLN A 208 -7.90 -3.79 14.49
N SER A 209 -8.47 -2.80 13.81
CA SER A 209 -9.31 -3.00 12.63
C SER A 209 -8.52 -3.64 11.49
N LEU A 210 -7.30 -3.14 11.20
CA LEU A 210 -6.43 -3.70 10.17
C LEU A 210 -6.02 -5.14 10.52
N LEU A 211 -5.62 -5.39 11.77
CA LEU A 211 -5.18 -6.69 12.22
C LEU A 211 -6.31 -7.72 12.21
N GLN A 212 -7.53 -7.34 12.60
CA GLN A 212 -8.69 -8.23 12.54
C GLN A 212 -8.98 -8.72 11.11
N ILE A 213 -8.87 -7.83 10.11
CA ILE A 213 -9.00 -8.23 8.70
C ILE A 213 -7.88 -9.19 8.31
N ALA A 214 -6.63 -8.88 8.67
CA ALA A 214 -5.49 -9.73 8.35
C ALA A 214 -5.59 -11.13 8.97
N LEU A 215 -6.16 -11.25 10.17
CA LEU A 215 -6.36 -12.54 10.82
C LEU A 215 -7.56 -13.30 10.25
N ARG A 216 -8.58 -12.59 9.77
CA ARG A 216 -9.80 -13.18 9.22
C ARG A 216 -9.62 -13.68 7.78
N ASP A 217 -8.84 -12.96 6.97
CA ASP A 217 -8.60 -13.30 5.58
C ASP A 217 -7.11 -13.52 5.33
N GLU A 218 -6.72 -14.79 5.26
CA GLU A 218 -5.35 -15.19 4.96
C GLU A 218 -4.91 -14.84 3.52
N ASN A 219 -5.85 -14.59 2.61
CA ASN A 219 -5.56 -14.24 1.21
C ASN A 219 -5.39 -12.73 1.01
N ALA A 220 -5.71 -11.90 2.00
CA ALA A 220 -5.54 -10.46 1.92
C ALA A 220 -4.04 -10.10 1.86
N ALA A 221 -3.56 -9.71 0.69
CA ALA A 221 -2.17 -9.36 0.46
C ALA A 221 -1.81 -7.97 1.05
N ILE A 222 -2.73 -7.00 0.92
CA ILE A 222 -2.56 -5.62 1.37
C ILE A 222 -3.88 -5.15 1.96
N ILE A 223 -3.82 -4.56 3.16
CA ILE A 223 -5.00 -4.01 3.85
C ILE A 223 -4.74 -2.54 4.11
N GLY A 224 -5.57 -1.66 3.54
CA GLY A 224 -5.47 -0.22 3.73
C GLY A 224 -6.44 0.30 4.78
N SER A 225 -6.08 1.40 5.45
CA SER A 225 -7.00 2.13 6.33
C SER A 225 -7.96 3.04 5.55
N LYS A 226 -9.15 3.25 6.10
CA LYS A 226 -9.93 4.47 5.81
C LYS A 226 -9.18 5.67 6.38
N LEU A 227 -8.99 6.72 5.59
CA LEU A 227 -8.35 7.97 6.00
C LEU A 227 -9.38 9.08 6.01
N LEU A 228 -9.26 9.96 7.00
CA LEU A 228 -10.13 11.11 7.18
C LEU A 228 -9.32 12.40 7.04
N TYR A 229 -9.98 13.45 6.56
CA TYR A 229 -9.51 14.81 6.72
C TYR A 229 -9.73 15.28 8.17
N PRO A 230 -9.06 16.37 8.61
CA PRO A 230 -9.26 16.93 9.94
C PRO A 230 -10.71 17.35 10.24
N ASP A 231 -11.51 17.66 9.20
CA ASP A 231 -12.93 17.99 9.33
C ASP A 231 -13.84 16.75 9.49
N GLY A 232 -13.25 15.56 9.61
CA GLY A 232 -13.96 14.30 9.79
C GLY A 232 -14.54 13.71 8.52
N LYS A 233 -14.37 14.34 7.35
CA LYS A 233 -14.81 13.77 6.07
C LYS A 233 -13.84 12.71 5.56
N VAL A 234 -14.34 11.79 4.74
CA VAL A 234 -13.50 10.76 4.12
C VAL A 234 -12.48 11.39 3.16
N GLN A 235 -11.20 11.11 3.38
CA GLN A 235 -10.11 11.38 2.44
C GLN A 235 -9.88 10.17 1.51
N HIS A 236 -9.92 8.97 2.07
CA HIS A 236 -9.68 7.72 1.35
C HIS A 236 -10.46 6.58 1.99
N ALA A 237 -11.10 5.75 1.16
CA ALA A 237 -11.78 4.52 1.57
C ALA A 237 -11.60 3.45 0.48
N GLY A 238 -10.37 3.34 -0.04
CA GLY A 238 -10.04 2.60 -1.26
C GLY A 238 -9.84 3.52 -2.47
N VAL A 239 -9.26 2.97 -3.53
CA VAL A 239 -9.09 3.60 -4.84
C VAL A 239 -9.64 2.65 -5.90
N GLU A 240 -10.40 3.20 -6.84
CA GLU A 240 -10.98 2.49 -7.99
C GLU A 240 -10.47 3.10 -9.30
N LEU A 241 -10.33 2.26 -10.32
CA LEU A 241 -9.98 2.71 -11.67
C LEU A 241 -11.23 3.17 -12.42
N ILE A 242 -11.44 4.49 -12.44
CA ILE A 242 -12.63 5.11 -13.04
C ILE A 242 -12.44 5.27 -14.54
N HIS A 243 -13.42 4.79 -15.32
CA HIS A 243 -13.42 4.95 -16.78
C HIS A 243 -14.48 5.97 -17.21
N TYR A 244 -14.06 7.06 -17.86
CA TYR A 244 -14.97 8.04 -18.42
C TYR A 244 -15.45 7.61 -19.81
N ASP A 245 -16.76 7.70 -20.05
CA ASP A 245 -17.31 7.55 -21.40
C ASP A 245 -17.26 8.89 -22.15
N LYS A 246 -16.33 9.01 -23.10
CA LYS A 246 -16.32 10.10 -24.07
C LYS A 246 -16.95 9.66 -25.38
N GLY A 247 -18.26 9.42 -25.36
CA GLY A 247 -19.06 9.18 -26.55
C GLY A 247 -18.63 7.95 -27.35
N ARG A 248 -18.66 6.76 -26.72
CA ARG A 248 -18.28 5.44 -27.29
C ARG A 248 -16.78 5.13 -27.34
N LYS A 249 -15.93 5.97 -26.74
CA LYS A 249 -14.52 5.65 -26.48
C LYS A 249 -14.27 5.76 -24.98
N LEU A 250 -14.08 4.62 -24.33
CA LEU A 250 -13.55 4.55 -22.97
C LEU A 250 -12.19 5.27 -22.96
N ALA A 251 -12.10 6.36 -22.19
CA ALA A 251 -10.82 6.99 -21.91
C ALA A 251 -9.94 6.01 -21.10
N ARG A 252 -8.62 6.27 -21.05
CA ARG A 252 -7.73 5.51 -20.14
C ARG A 252 -8.29 5.64 -18.72
N PRO A 253 -8.37 4.55 -17.94
CA PRO A 253 -8.82 4.63 -16.56
C PRO A 253 -7.91 5.58 -15.78
N VAL A 254 -8.51 6.32 -14.86
CA VAL A 254 -7.78 7.13 -13.90
C VAL A 254 -8.10 6.67 -12.48
N PRO A 255 -7.12 6.65 -11.57
CA PRO A 255 -7.39 6.36 -10.17
C PRO A 255 -8.30 7.42 -9.56
N GLY A 256 -9.36 6.98 -8.89
CA GLY A 256 -10.26 7.83 -8.13
C GLY A 256 -10.47 7.30 -6.71
N HIS A 257 -10.79 8.21 -5.78
CA HIS A 257 -11.12 7.87 -4.41
C HIS A 257 -12.66 7.83 -4.27
N PRO A 258 -13.29 6.66 -4.40
CA PRO A 258 -14.72 6.54 -4.11
C PRO A 258 -15.01 7.06 -2.69
N HIS A 259 -16.11 7.79 -2.53
CA HIS A 259 -16.55 8.40 -1.27
C HIS A 259 -15.65 9.50 -0.69
N ARG A 260 -14.69 10.05 -1.44
CA ARG A 260 -13.98 11.25 -0.99
C ARG A 260 -14.98 12.37 -0.68
N PHE A 261 -14.81 13.01 0.47
CA PHE A 261 -15.68 14.03 1.06
C PHE A 261 -17.04 13.53 1.59
N ALA A 262 -17.32 12.23 1.55
CA ALA A 262 -18.49 11.67 2.22
C ALA A 262 -18.39 11.80 3.74
N ASP A 263 -19.54 11.69 4.41
CA ASP A 263 -19.62 11.55 5.86
C ASP A 263 -18.87 10.27 6.30
N SER A 264 -17.99 10.39 7.28
CA SER A 264 -17.20 9.26 7.78
C SER A 264 -18.02 8.21 8.53
N ASN A 265 -19.24 8.55 8.97
CA ASN A 265 -20.17 7.66 9.63
C ASN A 265 -21.14 6.97 8.65
N ALA A 266 -21.12 7.33 7.36
CA ALA A 266 -21.98 6.70 6.37
C ALA A 266 -21.74 5.18 6.33
N ALA A 267 -22.81 4.40 6.21
CA ALA A 267 -22.75 2.95 6.33
C ALA A 267 -21.89 2.32 5.23
N GLU A 268 -21.90 2.89 4.03
CA GLU A 268 -21.16 2.43 2.86
C GLU A 268 -19.63 2.59 2.99
N VAL A 269 -19.15 3.55 3.78
CA VAL A 269 -17.70 3.75 4.02
C VAL A 269 -17.19 3.02 5.25
N ASN A 270 -18.08 2.42 6.05
CA ASN A 270 -17.75 1.67 7.26
C ASN A 270 -17.89 0.15 7.08
N GLN A 271 -17.72 -0.32 5.85
CA GLN A 271 -17.75 -1.73 5.50
C GLN A 271 -16.39 -2.19 5.00
N TYR A 272 -16.08 -3.46 5.23
CA TYR A 272 -14.97 -4.11 4.55
C TYR A 272 -15.27 -4.16 3.04
N ARG A 273 -14.29 -3.74 2.23
CA ARG A 273 -14.38 -3.67 0.76
C ARG A 273 -13.07 -4.15 0.15
N GLU A 274 -13.15 -4.60 -1.10
CA GLU A 274 -12.01 -4.98 -1.92
C GLU A 274 -11.86 -3.97 -3.07
N PRO A 275 -11.21 -2.82 -2.84
CA PRO A 275 -10.96 -1.83 -3.90
C PRO A 275 -9.85 -2.31 -4.84
N ASP A 276 -9.76 -1.71 -6.04
CA ASP A 276 -8.67 -2.00 -6.99
C ASP A 276 -7.28 -1.69 -6.38
N MET A 277 -7.21 -0.65 -5.54
CA MET A 277 -5.98 -0.16 -4.94
C MET A 277 -6.25 0.45 -3.56
N VAL A 278 -5.19 0.56 -2.75
CA VAL A 278 -5.17 1.38 -1.52
C VAL A 278 -4.01 2.36 -1.57
N THR A 279 -4.10 3.48 -0.86
CA THR A 279 -2.98 4.42 -0.77
C THR A 279 -1.93 3.97 0.24
N GLY A 280 -0.66 4.27 -0.01
CA GLY A 280 0.45 3.92 0.87
C GLY A 280 0.54 4.68 2.20
N ALA A 281 -0.43 5.53 2.54
CA ALA A 281 -0.39 6.33 3.77
C ALA A 281 -0.56 5.51 5.04
N CYS A 282 -1.34 4.42 4.98
CA CYS A 282 -1.46 3.45 6.06
C CYS A 282 -1.85 2.09 5.46
N ILE A 283 -0.88 1.17 5.37
CA ILE A 283 -1.10 -0.17 4.82
C ILE A 283 -0.49 -1.23 5.72
N LEU A 284 -1.22 -2.31 5.94
CA LEU A 284 -0.77 -3.52 6.62
C LEU A 284 -0.52 -4.61 5.59
N VAL A 285 0.63 -5.27 5.70
CA VAL A 285 0.97 -6.47 4.93
C VAL A 285 1.46 -7.56 5.87
N ARG A 286 1.25 -8.81 5.48
CA ARG A 286 1.88 -9.97 6.12
C ARG A 286 3.28 -10.16 5.51
N LYS A 287 4.28 -10.37 6.37
CA LYS A 287 5.64 -10.72 5.97
C LYS A 287 5.72 -12.18 5.54
#